data_AF-A0A7V1EIC1-F1
#
_entry.id   AF-A0A7V1EIC1-F1
#
_cell.length_a   1.000
_cell.length_b   1.000
_cell.length_c   1.000
_cell.angle_alpha   90.00
_cell.angle_beta   90.00
_cell.angle_gamma   90.00
#
_symmetry.space_group_name_H-M   'P 1'
#
loop_
_entity.id
_entity.type
_entity.pdbx_description
1 polymer ?
#
loop_
_entity_poly.entity_id
_entity_poly.type
_entity_poly.pdbx_seq_one_letter_code
_entity_poly.pdbx_strand_id
1 'polypeptide(L)' 'LVFFQEKKKLWKKLRTTNVIEGLFKELRRRTRPMSIFVNVASCERIIFALFNKYNKKWKEHRYVVIH' A
#
# COMPACT_ATOMS: atom_id res chain seq x y z
N LEU A 1 -3.97 0.83 24.68
CA LEU A 1 -4.17 0.81 23.21
C LEU A 1 -3.01 1.54 22.55
N VAL A 2 -2.20 0.84 21.75
CA VAL A 2 -0.98 1.38 21.07
C VAL A 2 -1.28 2.63 20.23
N PHE A 3 -2.49 2.75 19.70
CA PHE A 3 -2.96 3.90 18.93
C PHE A 3 -2.80 5.26 19.65
N PHE A 4 -3.02 5.32 20.96
CA PHE A 4 -2.96 6.58 21.73
C PHE A 4 -1.53 7.02 22.08
N GLN A 5 -0.54 6.15 21.85
CA GLN A 5 0.88 6.46 22.09
C GLN A 5 1.51 7.19 20.89
N GLU A 6 0.84 7.20 19.73
CA GLU A 6 1.32 7.84 18.50
C GLU A 6 0.99 9.33 18.42
N LYS A 7 1.75 10.09 17.61
CA LYS A 7 1.49 11.53 17.39
C LYS A 7 0.06 11.75 16.88
N LYS A 8 -0.69 12.72 17.46
CA LYS A 8 -2.07 13.05 17.06
C LYS A 8 -2.26 13.31 15.56
N LYS A 9 -1.23 13.82 14.87
CA LYS A 9 -1.22 14.00 13.39
C LYS A 9 -1.38 12.68 12.62
N LEU A 10 -0.89 11.57 13.18
CA LEU A 10 -0.94 10.24 12.57
C LEU A 10 -2.30 9.56 12.77
N TRP A 11 -3.07 9.96 13.79
CA TRP A 11 -4.36 9.36 14.12
C TRP A 11 -5.38 9.47 12.98
N LYS A 12 -5.40 10.61 12.26
CA LYS A 12 -6.29 10.78 11.09
C LYS A 12 -6.04 9.72 10.01
N LYS A 13 -4.77 9.31 9.82
CA LYS A 13 -4.37 8.31 8.83
C LYS A 13 -4.55 6.89 9.38
N LEU A 14 -4.21 6.66 10.65
CA LEU A 14 -4.34 5.35 11.30
C LEU A 14 -5.79 4.92 11.53
N ARG A 15 -6.73 5.88 11.68
CA ARG A 15 -8.17 5.58 11.83
C ARG A 15 -8.79 4.96 10.57
N THR A 16 -8.15 5.11 9.41
CA THR A 16 -8.71 4.66 8.13
C THR A 16 -7.81 3.63 7.47
N THR A 17 -8.39 2.53 7.02
CA THR A 17 -7.73 1.48 6.22
C THR A 17 -7.64 1.81 4.74
N ASN A 18 -8.13 2.99 4.31
CA ASN A 18 -8.17 3.48 2.92
C ASN A 18 -6.87 3.23 2.12
N VAL A 19 -5.71 3.41 2.77
CA VAL A 19 -4.41 3.21 2.12
C VAL A 19 -4.19 1.74 1.77
N ILE A 20 -4.50 0.83 2.70
CA ILE A 20 -4.36 -0.63 2.55
C ILE A 20 -5.43 -1.14 1.56
N GLU A 21 -6.67 -0.69 1.72
CA GLU A 21 -7.79 -1.04 0.84
C GLU A 21 -7.53 -0.63 -0.61
N GLY A 22 -6.99 0.57 -0.83
CA GLY A 22 -6.60 1.04 -2.16
C GLY A 22 -5.53 0.18 -2.80
N LEU A 23 -4.57 -0.31 -2.01
CA LEU A 23 -3.48 -1.18 -2.47
C LEU A 23 -4.02 -2.56 -2.87
N PHE A 24 -4.88 -3.16 -2.05
CA PHE A 24 -5.54 -4.43 -2.38
C PHE A 24 -6.51 -4.32 -3.55
N LYS A 25 -7.22 -3.19 -3.69
CA LYS A 25 -8.08 -2.93 -4.86
C LYS A 25 -7.28 -2.92 -6.15
N GLU A 26 -6.12 -2.25 -6.15
CA GLU A 26 -5.24 -2.19 -7.31
C GLU A 26 -4.57 -3.55 -7.61
N LEU A 27 -4.23 -4.33 -6.58
CA LEU A 27 -3.75 -5.70 -6.75
C LEU A 27 -4.82 -6.56 -7.44
N ARG A 28 -6.06 -6.58 -6.91
CA ARG A 28 -7.17 -7.33 -7.51
C ARG A 28 -7.46 -6.89 -8.94
N ARG A 29 -7.38 -5.59 -9.24
CA ARG A 29 -7.58 -5.08 -10.61
C ARG A 29 -6.55 -5.64 -11.58
N ARG A 30 -5.29 -5.78 -11.15
CA ARG A 30 -4.19 -6.31 -11.98
C ARG A 30 -4.27 -7.82 -12.17
N THR A 31 -4.73 -8.54 -11.16
CA THR A 31 -4.87 -10.00 -11.22
C THR A 31 -6.19 -10.45 -11.84
N ARG A 32 -7.23 -9.61 -11.91
CA ARG A 32 -8.54 -9.94 -12.50
C ARG A 32 -8.49 -10.51 -13.93
N PRO A 33 -7.68 -10.02 -14.88
CA PRO A 33 -7.56 -10.65 -16.20
C PRO A 33 -6.69 -11.93 -16.20
N MET A 34 -5.96 -12.18 -15.12
CA MET A 34 -5.04 -13.32 -14.98
C MET A 34 -5.79 -14.46 -14.28
N SER A 35 -6.65 -15.16 -15.02
CA SER A 35 -7.48 -16.26 -14.49
C SER A 35 -6.64 -17.36 -13.81
N ILE A 36 -5.41 -17.60 -14.29
CA ILE A 36 -4.45 -18.56 -13.74
C ILE A 36 -3.05 -17.95 -13.76
N PHE A 37 -2.28 -18.15 -12.69
CA PHE A 37 -0.85 -17.88 -12.67
C PHE A 37 -0.08 -19.17 -12.97
N VAL A 38 0.85 -19.11 -13.93
CA VAL A 38 1.68 -20.28 -14.32
C VAL A 38 2.60 -20.72 -13.18
N ASN A 39 3.05 -19.79 -12.34
CA ASN A 39 3.87 -20.08 -11.15
C ASN A 39 3.69 -19.01 -10.07
N VAL A 40 4.03 -19.37 -8.83
CA VAL A 40 3.97 -18.47 -7.65
C VAL A 40 4.86 -17.24 -7.83
N ALA A 41 6.06 -17.42 -8.42
CA ALA A 41 6.99 -16.34 -8.69
C ALA A 41 6.40 -15.21 -9.57
N SER A 42 5.49 -15.53 -10.50
CA SER A 42 4.80 -14.53 -11.31
C SER A 42 3.86 -13.66 -10.49
N CYS A 43 3.16 -14.27 -9.53
CA CYS A 43 2.32 -13.55 -8.58
C CYS A 43 3.17 -12.64 -7.68
N GLU A 44 4.28 -13.16 -7.14
CA GLU A 44 5.21 -12.40 -6.30
C GLU A 44 5.77 -11.17 -7.00
N ARG A 45 6.11 -11.27 -8.30
CA ARG A 45 6.57 -10.12 -9.09
C ARG A 45 5.53 -9.01 -9.18
N ILE A 46 4.25 -9.36 -9.37
CA ILE A 46 3.16 -8.38 -9.48
C ILE A 46 2.96 -7.68 -8.13
N ILE A 47 2.95 -8.45 -7.05
CA ILE A 47 2.87 -7.94 -5.68
C ILE A 47 4.05 -7.01 -5.44
N PHE A 48 5.28 -7.48 -5.60
CA PHE A 48 6.49 -6.70 -5.36
C PHE A 48 6.52 -5.40 -6.16
N ALA A 49 6.18 -5.45 -7.45
CA ALA A 49 6.13 -4.26 -8.30
C ALA A 49 5.11 -3.23 -7.79
N LEU A 50 3.94 -3.67 -7.34
CA LEU A 50 2.92 -2.80 -6.78
C LEU A 50 3.38 -2.14 -5.48
N PHE A 51 3.88 -2.94 -4.54
CA PHE A 51 4.38 -2.44 -3.25
C PHE A 51 5.55 -1.48 -3.44
N ASN A 52 6.49 -1.80 -4.33
CA ASN A 52 7.63 -0.93 -4.64
C ASN A 52 7.17 0.40 -5.27
N LYS A 53 6.20 0.38 -6.19
CA LYS A 53 5.60 1.59 -6.76
C LYS A 53 4.97 2.48 -5.69
N TYR A 54 4.17 1.91 -4.79
CA TYR A 54 3.53 2.66 -3.71
C TYR A 54 4.56 3.19 -2.70
N ASN A 55 5.58 2.40 -2.36
CA ASN A 55 6.68 2.82 -1.51
C ASN A 55 7.46 4.00 -2.11
N LYS A 56 7.77 3.96 -3.41
CA LYS A 56 8.42 5.08 -4.11
C LYS A 56 7.53 6.33 -4.09
N LYS A 57 6.24 6.18 -4.43
CA LYS A 57 5.27 7.28 -4.38
C LYS A 57 5.20 7.88 -2.97
N TRP A 58 5.12 7.06 -1.93
CA TRP A 58 5.08 7.56 -0.56
C TRP A 58 6.39 8.19 -0.12
N LYS A 59 7.55 7.72 -0.59
CA LYS A 59 8.84 8.40 -0.33
C LYS A 59 8.87 9.79 -0.96
N GLU A 60 8.40 9.94 -2.19
CA GLU A 60 8.31 11.24 -2.89
C GLU A 60 7.34 12.20 -2.19
N HIS A 61 6.21 11.69 -1.67
CA HIS A 61 5.17 12.52 -1.03
C HIS A 61 5.37 12.70 0.48
N ARG A 62 6.46 12.19 1.07
CA ARG A 62 6.67 12.19 2.53
C ARG A 62 7.92 12.96 2.95
N TYR A 63 7.99 14.24 2.59
CA TYR A 63 8.78 15.26 3.31
C TYR A 63 8.17 16.67 3.38
N VAL A 64 7.03 16.98 2.76
CA VAL A 64 6.46 18.36 2.81
C VAL A 64 5.69 18.68 4.11
N VAL A 65 5.87 17.90 5.19
CA VAL A 65 5.29 18.25 6.50
C VAL A 65 6.28 18.02 7.65
N ILE A 66 7.57 18.16 7.33
CA ILE A 66 8.66 18.31 8.31
C ILE A 66 9.36 19.65 8.04
N HIS A 67 8.60 20.73 7.97
CA HIS A 67 9.02 22.09 8.31
C HIS A 67 7.88 22.73 9.08
#